data_AF-A0A7X9PLF0-F1
#
_entry.id   AF-A0A7X9PLF0-F1
#
_cell.length_a   1.000
_cell.length_b   1.000
_cell.length_c   1.000
_cell.angle_alpha   90.00
_cell.angle_beta   90.00
_cell.angle_gamma   90.00
#
_symmetry.space_group_name_H-M   'P 1'
#
loop_
_entity.id
_entity.type
_entity.pdbx_description
1 polymer ?
#
loop_
_entity_poly.entity_id
_entity_poly.type
_entity_poly.pdbx_seq_one_letter_code
_entity_poly.pdbx_strand_id
1 'polypeptide(L)'
;MKSPPLETGFNRTPVLIDWLQVYGKNCEFKSPVFEYKNKDYGAKHFEIITQVFYLKEKICEVAHKPRASILKPESVLIKFENSLLYKPELPYVINLLFSSLKFEPQHITRLDLCVDFPTFKNKLKPNKFINKFLQNKILKIGRGTFKLVGTQKRINQYEYLRFGSNISDVSAYLYNKSKELNEVKNKPYIRSLWYWQKSELDSWINTDVWRLEFSIKNHKLNYYYPETGEYIPLNLESVLKYESREFIYKCLMNHYFYFVYNNGKEKKSRMKTVPLLNLENIGEIHIPKAGKESNRMQKIFITMFEEFNNENRFKDRLKDSAADQILKDYVSKYGLSGWHLKRTQSKKNK
;
A
#
# COMPACT_ATOMS: atom_id res chain seq x y z
N MET A 1 11.59 19.20 19.10
CA MET A 1 12.77 18.45 18.61
C MET A 1 12.76 18.52 17.10
N LYS A 2 13.84 19.02 16.49
CA LYS A 2 13.96 19.15 15.03
C LYS A 2 14.14 17.75 14.43
N SER A 3 13.33 17.39 13.43
CA SER A 3 13.56 16.20 12.61
C SER A 3 14.97 16.29 12.01
N PRO A 4 15.73 15.18 11.92
CA PRO A 4 17.06 15.21 11.35
C PRO A 4 16.99 15.74 9.91
N PRO A 5 17.91 16.63 9.49
CA PRO A 5 17.97 17.06 8.11
C PRO A 5 18.31 15.85 7.25
N LEU A 6 17.41 15.48 6.35
CA LEU A 6 17.68 14.46 5.33
C LEU A 6 18.51 15.13 4.24
N GLU A 7 19.81 15.24 4.46
CA GLU A 7 20.79 15.44 3.38
C GLU A 7 20.82 14.19 2.50
N THR A 8 19.77 13.99 1.73
CA THR A 8 19.80 13.03 0.64
C THR A 8 19.91 13.85 -0.63
N GLY A 9 21.01 13.71 -1.38
CA GLY A 9 21.16 14.25 -2.74
C GLY A 9 20.16 13.70 -3.76
N PHE A 10 19.04 13.13 -3.29
CA PHE A 10 17.97 12.54 -4.05
C PHE A 10 16.78 13.50 -4.10
N ASN A 11 16.24 13.72 -5.30
CA ASN A 11 15.04 14.53 -5.51
C ASN A 11 13.75 13.74 -5.16
N ARG A 12 13.71 13.13 -3.96
CA ARG A 12 12.56 12.41 -3.39
C ARG A 12 12.65 12.37 -1.87
N THR A 13 11.53 12.11 -1.19
CA THR A 13 11.54 11.72 0.23
C THR A 13 12.18 10.34 0.43
N PRO A 14 12.55 9.99 1.67
CA PRO A 14 12.77 8.60 2.03
C PRO A 14 11.51 7.76 1.78
N VAL A 15 11.62 6.43 1.83
CA VAL A 15 10.43 5.56 1.76
C VAL A 15 9.62 5.68 3.04
N LEU A 16 8.36 6.07 2.88
CA LEU A 16 7.38 6.32 3.93
C LEU A 16 6.33 5.21 3.96
N ILE A 17 5.63 5.08 5.08
CA ILE A 17 4.48 4.19 5.25
C ILE A 17 3.23 5.07 5.23
N ASP A 18 2.37 4.93 4.21
CA ASP A 18 1.11 5.70 4.12
C ASP A 18 -0.10 4.93 4.64
N TRP A 19 0.02 3.60 4.77
CA TRP A 19 -0.99 2.74 5.39
C TRP A 19 -0.32 1.54 6.04
N LEU A 20 -0.72 1.21 7.27
CA LEU A 20 -0.32 -0.02 7.94
C LEU A 20 -1.52 -0.63 8.66
N GLN A 21 -1.79 -1.90 8.35
CA GLN A 21 -2.82 -2.68 9.00
C GLN A 21 -2.29 -4.07 9.35
N VAL A 22 -2.44 -4.47 10.60
CA VAL A 22 -1.87 -5.71 11.15
C VAL A 22 -3.00 -6.56 11.70
N TYR A 23 -3.03 -7.83 11.27
CA TYR A 23 -3.89 -8.84 11.87
C TYR A 23 -3.13 -9.60 12.93
N GLY A 24 -3.82 -9.92 14.00
CA GLY A 24 -3.27 -10.69 15.10
C GLY A 24 -4.35 -11.32 15.95
N LYS A 25 -3.94 -11.72 17.14
CA LYS A 25 -4.81 -12.32 18.14
C LYS A 25 -4.76 -11.55 19.43
N ASN A 26 -5.85 -11.65 20.19
CA ASN A 26 -6.00 -11.10 21.53
C ASN A 26 -5.95 -9.56 21.56
N CYS A 27 -6.78 -8.95 22.41
CA CYS A 27 -6.62 -7.55 22.75
C CYS A 27 -7.29 -7.24 24.08
N GLU A 28 -6.59 -6.51 24.95
CA GLU A 28 -7.07 -6.04 26.23
C GLU A 28 -6.99 -4.52 26.32
N PHE A 29 -8.12 -3.87 26.58
CA PHE A 29 -8.21 -2.41 26.68
C PHE A 29 -8.14 -1.97 28.15
N LYS A 30 -7.04 -2.30 28.83
CA LYS A 30 -6.86 -2.04 30.28
C LYS A 30 -5.63 -1.20 30.61
N SER A 31 -4.75 -0.94 29.64
CA SER A 31 -3.50 -0.21 29.92
C SER A 31 -3.82 1.24 30.30
N PRO A 32 -3.23 1.78 31.40
CA PRO A 32 -3.41 3.16 31.82
C PRO A 32 -2.68 4.16 30.91
N VAL A 33 -1.85 3.67 29.99
CA VAL A 33 -1.05 4.49 29.06
C VAL A 33 -1.91 5.02 27.90
N PHE A 34 -2.98 4.31 27.56
CA PHE A 34 -3.83 4.65 26.42
C PHE A 34 -5.25 4.92 26.86
N GLU A 35 -5.90 5.84 26.16
CA GLU A 35 -7.35 6.06 26.28
C GLU A 35 -8.06 5.29 25.18
N TYR A 36 -9.22 4.72 25.50
CA TYR A 36 -10.00 3.87 24.59
C TYR A 36 -11.41 4.44 24.41
N LYS A 37 -11.83 4.57 23.15
CA LYS A 37 -13.19 4.99 22.82
C LYS A 37 -13.81 4.04 21.81
N ASN A 38 -14.87 3.34 22.20
CA ASN A 38 -15.63 2.52 21.26
C ASN A 38 -16.40 3.44 20.30
N LYS A 39 -16.50 3.02 19.05
CA LYS A 39 -17.43 3.61 18.09
C LYS A 39 -18.83 3.04 18.28
N ASP A 40 -19.83 3.83 17.94
CA ASP A 40 -21.25 3.43 18.00
C ASP A 40 -21.61 2.38 16.93
N TYR A 41 -20.71 2.14 15.98
CA TYR A 41 -20.85 1.16 14.92
C TYR A 41 -19.65 0.21 14.89
N GLY A 42 -19.93 -1.04 14.55
CA GLY A 42 -18.93 -2.03 14.21
C GLY A 42 -18.52 -1.96 12.74
N ALA A 43 -17.60 -2.83 12.34
CA ALA A 43 -17.41 -3.16 10.93
C ALA A 43 -18.33 -4.33 10.56
N LYS A 44 -18.43 -4.65 9.27
CA LYS A 44 -19.21 -5.82 8.81
C LYS A 44 -18.86 -7.13 9.53
N HIS A 45 -17.60 -7.26 9.91
CA HIS A 45 -17.02 -8.52 10.43
C HIS A 45 -16.59 -8.47 11.87
N PHE A 46 -16.55 -7.28 12.44
CA PHE A 46 -16.15 -7.05 13.80
C PHE A 46 -17.23 -6.23 14.47
N GLU A 47 -17.70 -6.74 15.59
CA GLU A 47 -18.78 -6.12 16.33
C GLU A 47 -18.39 -4.76 16.84
N ILE A 48 -17.14 -4.64 17.30
CA ILE A 48 -16.64 -3.47 17.98
C ILE A 48 -15.44 -2.92 17.23
N ILE A 49 -15.43 -1.60 17.06
CA ILE A 49 -14.25 -0.83 16.70
C ILE A 49 -13.90 0.07 17.87
N THR A 50 -12.71 -0.12 18.44
CA THR A 50 -12.17 0.72 19.52
C THR A 50 -11.10 1.64 18.95
N GLN A 51 -11.27 2.94 19.12
CA GLN A 51 -10.24 3.94 18.86
C GLN A 51 -9.29 4.01 20.04
N VAL A 52 -7.99 4.01 19.77
CA VAL A 52 -6.95 4.09 20.79
C VAL A 52 -6.22 5.42 20.66
N PHE A 53 -6.06 6.12 21.78
CA PHE A 53 -5.41 7.41 21.86
C PHE A 53 -4.17 7.33 22.77
N TYR A 54 -3.11 8.00 22.35
CA TYR A 54 -1.89 8.19 23.11
C TYR A 54 -1.59 9.68 23.18
N LEU A 55 -1.43 10.22 24.39
CA LEU A 55 -1.22 11.66 24.61
C LEU A 55 -2.29 12.52 23.90
N LYS A 56 -3.57 12.12 24.01
CA LYS A 56 -4.75 12.75 23.36
C LYS A 56 -4.78 12.70 21.82
N GLU A 57 -3.79 12.08 21.17
CA GLU A 57 -3.81 11.85 19.74
C GLU A 57 -4.31 10.45 19.41
N LYS A 58 -5.22 10.33 18.44
CA LYS A 58 -5.65 9.03 17.95
C LYS A 58 -4.50 8.36 17.20
N ILE A 59 -4.11 7.16 17.62
CA ILE A 59 -2.97 6.43 17.04
C ILE A 59 -3.39 5.22 16.19
N CYS A 60 -4.51 4.59 16.51
CA CYS A 60 -5.04 3.47 15.73
C CYS A 60 -6.53 3.23 15.99
N GLU A 61 -7.12 2.37 15.15
CA GLU A 61 -8.42 1.76 15.36
C GLU A 61 -8.24 0.24 15.43
N VAL A 62 -8.83 -0.38 16.44
CA VAL A 62 -8.77 -1.81 16.71
C VAL A 62 -10.16 -2.40 16.47
N ALA A 63 -10.29 -3.24 15.46
CA ALA A 63 -11.50 -4.01 15.21
C ALA A 63 -11.37 -5.38 15.88
N HIS A 64 -12.33 -5.70 16.75
CA HIS A 64 -12.33 -6.92 17.57
C HIS A 64 -13.76 -7.41 17.81
N LYS A 65 -13.90 -8.55 18.51
CA LYS A 65 -15.14 -9.33 18.62
C LYS A 65 -15.74 -9.67 17.25
N PRO A 66 -15.19 -10.67 16.56
CA PRO A 66 -15.68 -11.04 15.24
C PRO A 66 -17.17 -11.40 15.23
N ARG A 67 -17.90 -10.88 14.24
CA ARG A 67 -19.32 -11.22 14.00
C ARG A 67 -19.47 -12.55 13.24
N ALA A 68 -18.54 -12.88 12.36
CA ALA A 68 -18.68 -14.09 11.56
C ALA A 68 -17.92 -15.27 12.17
N SER A 69 -18.61 -16.40 12.25
CA SER A 69 -18.16 -17.65 12.88
C SER A 69 -16.88 -18.26 12.30
N ILE A 70 -16.47 -17.83 11.12
CA ILE A 70 -15.21 -18.24 10.50
C ILE A 70 -13.97 -17.55 11.08
N LEU A 71 -14.14 -16.33 11.62
CA LEU A 71 -13.08 -15.69 12.36
C LEU A 71 -13.00 -16.35 13.72
N LYS A 72 -11.79 -16.64 14.16
CA LYS A 72 -11.60 -17.14 15.52
C LYS A 72 -12.00 -16.04 16.51
N PRO A 73 -12.63 -16.34 17.65
CA PRO A 73 -13.09 -15.32 18.60
C PRO A 73 -12.00 -14.32 19.02
N GLU A 74 -10.74 -14.76 19.07
CA GLU A 74 -9.59 -13.94 19.41
C GLU A 74 -9.05 -13.07 18.26
N SER A 75 -9.68 -13.09 17.09
CA SER A 75 -9.20 -12.34 15.92
C SER A 75 -9.30 -10.84 16.14
N VAL A 76 -8.20 -10.14 15.85
CA VAL A 76 -8.10 -8.69 16.01
C VAL A 76 -7.41 -8.08 14.79
N LEU A 77 -7.89 -6.90 14.38
CA LEU A 77 -7.31 -6.15 13.28
C LEU A 77 -7.01 -4.72 13.73
N ILE A 78 -5.75 -4.32 13.67
CA ILE A 78 -5.29 -2.98 14.06
C ILE A 78 -4.94 -2.19 12.80
N LYS A 79 -5.56 -1.02 12.63
CA LYS A 79 -5.24 -0.04 11.57
C LYS A 79 -4.65 1.20 12.20
N PHE A 80 -3.43 1.56 11.82
CA PHE A 80 -2.75 2.73 12.36
C PHE A 80 -3.16 4.02 11.63
N GLU A 81 -3.13 5.14 12.36
CA GLU A 81 -3.37 6.46 11.81
C GLU A 81 -2.15 6.97 11.03
N ASN A 82 -2.37 7.58 9.86
CA ASN A 82 -1.30 8.10 9.02
C ASN A 82 -0.41 9.10 9.77
N SER A 83 -0.95 9.91 10.68
CA SER A 83 -0.14 10.86 11.45
C SER A 83 0.95 10.16 12.28
N LEU A 84 0.68 8.97 12.81
CA LEU A 84 1.66 8.17 13.55
C LEU A 84 2.71 7.55 12.61
N LEU A 85 2.30 7.10 11.43
CA LEU A 85 3.17 6.40 10.47
C LEU A 85 4.34 7.25 9.94
N TYR A 86 4.24 8.58 10.09
CA TYR A 86 5.25 9.55 9.68
C TYR A 86 6.16 9.98 10.84
N LYS A 87 5.97 9.43 12.05
CA LYS A 87 6.75 9.80 13.23
C LYS A 87 7.98 8.90 13.40
N PRO A 88 9.15 9.45 13.79
CA PRO A 88 10.35 8.66 14.06
C PRO A 88 10.16 7.59 15.15
N GLU A 89 9.35 7.88 16.17
CA GLU A 89 9.04 6.98 17.28
C GLU A 89 8.06 5.84 16.93
N LEU A 90 7.66 5.70 15.66
CA LEU A 90 6.69 4.69 15.22
C LEU A 90 7.00 3.26 15.75
N PRO A 91 8.24 2.73 15.65
CA PRO A 91 8.51 1.37 16.15
C PRO A 91 8.30 1.25 17.66
N TYR A 92 8.67 2.27 18.42
CA TYR A 92 8.49 2.31 19.86
C TYR A 92 7.00 2.33 20.24
N VAL A 93 6.22 3.21 19.61
CA VAL A 93 4.77 3.32 19.88
C VAL A 93 4.04 2.03 19.52
N ILE A 94 4.40 1.37 18.42
CA ILE A 94 3.82 0.08 18.02
C ILE A 94 4.13 -1.01 19.06
N ASN A 95 5.38 -1.12 19.50
CA ASN A 95 5.77 -2.13 20.50
C ASN A 95 5.09 -1.89 21.86
N LEU A 96 5.01 -0.63 22.29
CA LEU A 96 4.30 -0.23 23.50
C LEU A 96 2.81 -0.57 23.42
N LEU A 97 2.17 -0.26 22.28
CA LEU A 97 0.77 -0.58 22.01
C LEU A 97 0.52 -2.08 22.07
N PHE A 98 1.31 -2.88 21.35
CA PHE A 98 1.12 -4.34 21.31
C PHE A 98 1.28 -4.98 22.69
N SER A 99 2.31 -4.57 23.43
CA SER A 99 2.57 -5.06 24.78
C SER A 99 1.46 -4.69 25.76
N SER A 100 0.93 -3.47 25.65
CA SER A 100 -0.15 -2.95 26.48
C SER A 100 -1.49 -3.59 26.19
N LEU A 101 -1.79 -3.85 24.90
CA LEU A 101 -3.01 -4.52 24.47
C LEU A 101 -2.93 -6.04 24.61
N LYS A 102 -1.79 -6.63 24.98
CA LYS A 102 -1.57 -8.09 24.89
C LYS A 102 -1.88 -8.63 23.49
N PHE A 103 -1.60 -7.82 22.47
CA PHE A 103 -1.86 -8.15 21.08
C PHE A 103 -0.70 -8.96 20.51
N GLU A 104 -1.01 -10.09 19.92
CA GLU A 104 -0.07 -10.99 19.27
C GLU A 104 -0.11 -10.77 17.74
N PRO A 105 0.81 -9.98 17.16
CA PRO A 105 0.82 -9.74 15.73
C PRO A 105 1.10 -11.05 14.97
N GLN A 106 0.34 -11.30 13.91
CA GLN A 106 0.52 -12.50 13.07
C GLN A 106 1.03 -12.11 11.69
N HIS A 107 0.39 -11.16 11.02
CA HIS A 107 0.84 -10.70 9.70
C HIS A 107 0.31 -9.31 9.35
N ILE A 108 1.05 -8.62 8.48
CA ILE A 108 0.59 -7.39 7.84
C ILE A 108 -0.48 -7.76 6.83
N THR A 109 -1.66 -7.16 6.93
CA THR A 109 -2.75 -7.41 6.00
C THR A 109 -2.91 -6.33 4.94
N ARG A 110 -2.39 -5.13 5.21
CA ARG A 110 -2.21 -4.09 4.21
C ARG A 110 -1.05 -3.18 4.57
N LEU A 111 -0.22 -2.89 3.57
CA LEU A 111 0.89 -1.95 3.65
C LEU A 111 0.91 -1.08 2.40
N ASP A 112 0.88 0.23 2.57
CA ASP A 112 1.11 1.15 1.46
C ASP A 112 2.46 1.85 1.68
N LEU A 113 3.45 1.56 0.83
CA LEU A 113 4.77 2.20 0.86
C LEU A 113 4.86 3.27 -0.22
N CYS A 114 5.41 4.44 0.09
CA CYS A 114 5.47 5.53 -0.88
C CYS A 114 6.75 6.38 -0.82
N VAL A 115 6.99 7.09 -1.91
CA VAL A 115 7.95 8.21 -1.97
C VAL A 115 7.28 9.40 -2.65
N ASP A 116 7.57 10.60 -2.15
CA ASP A 116 7.12 11.86 -2.72
C ASP A 116 8.27 12.54 -3.46
N PHE A 117 7.99 13.15 -4.60
CA PHE A 117 8.98 13.83 -5.44
C PHE A 117 8.34 14.83 -6.41
N PRO A 118 9.00 15.95 -6.73
CA PRO A 118 8.48 16.89 -7.74
C PRO A 118 8.76 16.41 -9.18
N THR A 119 9.89 15.73 -9.41
CA THR A 119 10.25 15.18 -10.72
C THR A 119 11.01 13.87 -10.58
N PHE A 120 10.84 12.97 -11.55
CA PHE A 120 11.74 11.84 -11.74
C PHE A 120 13.16 12.30 -12.08
N LYS A 121 14.10 11.35 -12.15
CA LYS A 121 15.49 11.58 -12.58
C LYS A 121 15.53 12.33 -13.91
N ASN A 122 16.59 13.10 -14.12
CA ASN A 122 16.78 13.96 -15.31
C ASN A 122 15.64 14.99 -15.48
N LYS A 123 15.06 15.47 -14.37
CA LYS A 123 13.98 16.48 -14.34
C LYS A 123 12.73 16.08 -15.13
N LEU A 124 12.48 14.77 -15.30
CA LEU A 124 11.30 14.27 -16.01
C LEU A 124 10.04 14.49 -15.15
N LYS A 125 9.20 15.44 -15.55
CA LYS A 125 7.91 15.68 -14.89
C LYS A 125 6.99 14.46 -15.03
N PRO A 126 6.25 14.04 -13.98
CA PRO A 126 5.32 12.92 -14.04
C PRO A 126 4.29 13.02 -15.16
N ASN A 127 3.74 14.22 -15.40
CA ASN A 127 2.84 14.48 -16.52
C ASN A 127 3.48 14.20 -17.90
N LYS A 128 4.77 14.53 -18.07
CA LYS A 128 5.52 14.21 -19.30
C LYS A 128 5.81 12.71 -19.40
N PHE A 129 6.09 12.05 -18.28
CA PHE A 129 6.24 10.59 -18.22
C PHE A 129 4.96 9.88 -18.68
N ILE A 130 3.80 10.26 -18.12
CA ILE A 130 2.50 9.68 -18.50
C ILE A 130 2.23 9.91 -19.99
N ASN A 131 2.47 11.11 -20.51
CA ASN A 131 2.37 11.40 -21.94
C ASN A 131 3.25 10.48 -22.81
N LYS A 132 4.53 10.29 -22.43
CA LYS A 132 5.43 9.38 -23.14
C LYS A 132 4.92 7.93 -23.12
N PHE A 133 4.32 7.51 -22.02
CA PHE A 133 3.74 6.18 -21.88
C PHE A 133 2.54 6.00 -22.81
N LEU A 134 1.61 6.96 -22.84
CA LEU A 134 0.43 6.92 -23.72
C LEU A 134 0.79 7.00 -25.22
N GLN A 135 1.91 7.66 -25.54
CA GLN A 135 2.45 7.72 -26.91
C GLN A 135 3.29 6.50 -27.30
N ASN A 136 3.35 5.46 -26.46
CA ASN A 136 4.22 4.29 -26.65
C ASN A 136 5.71 4.61 -26.83
N LYS A 137 6.17 5.81 -26.40
CA LYS A 137 7.61 6.17 -26.38
C LYS A 137 8.35 5.49 -25.24
N ILE A 138 7.63 5.14 -24.19
CA ILE A 138 8.11 4.26 -23.12
C ILE A 138 7.10 3.14 -22.92
N LEU A 139 7.60 1.94 -22.66
CA LEU A 139 6.79 0.74 -22.50
C LEU A 139 6.95 0.21 -21.08
N LYS A 140 5.84 -0.16 -20.45
CA LYS A 140 5.90 -0.91 -19.20
C LYS A 140 6.37 -2.34 -19.47
N ILE A 141 7.21 -2.85 -18.58
CA ILE A 141 7.55 -4.27 -18.46
C ILE A 141 6.51 -4.98 -17.59
N GLY A 142 6.20 -6.22 -17.97
CA GLY A 142 5.06 -6.97 -17.44
C GLY A 142 3.75 -6.67 -18.15
N ARG A 143 2.73 -7.47 -17.85
CA ARG A 143 1.36 -7.33 -18.37
C ARG A 143 0.45 -6.90 -17.23
N GLY A 144 -0.58 -6.11 -17.54
CA GLY A 144 -1.58 -5.70 -16.57
C GLY A 144 -2.48 -4.60 -17.10
N THR A 145 -3.59 -4.38 -16.42
CA THR A 145 -4.49 -3.25 -16.66
C THR A 145 -3.92 -2.00 -16.01
N PHE A 146 -4.15 -0.85 -16.64
CA PHE A 146 -3.87 0.45 -16.06
C PHE A 146 -5.11 1.32 -16.04
N LYS A 147 -5.19 2.22 -15.07
CA LYS A 147 -6.23 3.25 -14.96
C LYS A 147 -5.56 4.62 -14.98
N LEU A 148 -6.17 5.55 -15.70
CA LEU A 148 -5.70 6.92 -15.83
C LEU A 148 -6.84 7.87 -15.42
N VAL A 149 -6.51 8.93 -14.69
CA VAL A 149 -7.43 10.06 -14.45
C VAL A 149 -6.69 11.35 -14.77
N GLY A 150 -7.39 12.26 -15.43
CA GLY A 150 -6.89 13.57 -15.81
C GLY A 150 -8.02 14.49 -16.23
N THR A 151 -7.68 15.75 -16.41
CA THR A 151 -8.59 16.81 -16.83
C THR A 151 -8.33 17.14 -18.29
N GLN A 152 -9.40 17.20 -19.09
CA GLN A 152 -9.33 17.66 -20.48
C GLN A 152 -9.06 19.17 -20.51
N LYS A 153 -8.00 19.56 -21.19
CA LYS A 153 -7.62 20.96 -21.49
C LYS A 153 -7.11 21.03 -22.93
N ARG A 154 -6.61 22.19 -23.38
CA ARG A 154 -5.90 22.29 -24.68
C ARG A 154 -4.77 21.25 -24.80
N ILE A 155 -4.07 20.99 -23.70
CA ILE A 155 -3.17 19.85 -23.53
C ILE A 155 -3.66 19.10 -22.30
N ASN A 156 -4.06 17.83 -22.47
CA ASN A 156 -4.57 16.99 -21.38
C ASN A 156 -3.59 16.98 -20.20
N GLN A 157 -4.12 17.23 -19.00
CA GLN A 157 -3.36 17.18 -17.76
C GLN A 157 -3.73 15.90 -17.01
N TYR A 158 -2.74 15.05 -16.77
CA TYR A 158 -2.93 13.83 -16.01
C TYR A 158 -2.59 14.07 -14.55
N GLU A 159 -3.30 13.37 -13.67
CA GLU A 159 -3.22 13.58 -12.22
C GLU A 159 -3.06 12.26 -11.48
N TYR A 160 -3.35 11.15 -12.17
CA TYR A 160 -3.35 9.82 -11.60
C TYR A 160 -3.07 8.79 -12.69
N LEU A 161 -2.12 7.91 -12.43
CA LEU A 161 -1.86 6.70 -13.19
C LEU A 161 -1.73 5.54 -12.21
N ARG A 162 -2.42 4.45 -12.49
CA ARG A 162 -2.36 3.26 -11.67
C ARG A 162 -2.13 2.02 -12.52
N PHE A 163 -1.30 1.11 -12.01
CA PHE A 163 -1.17 -0.26 -12.50
C PHE A 163 -1.66 -1.26 -11.45
N GLY A 164 -2.32 -2.32 -11.92
CA GLY A 164 -2.99 -3.28 -11.05
C GLY A 164 -4.39 -2.82 -10.68
N SER A 165 -5.24 -3.78 -10.32
CA SER A 165 -6.63 -3.55 -9.94
C SER A 165 -6.75 -3.54 -8.42
N ASN A 166 -7.92 -3.16 -7.88
CA ASN A 166 -8.07 -3.04 -6.42
C ASN A 166 -7.92 -4.38 -5.67
N ILE A 167 -7.96 -5.48 -6.39
CA ILE A 167 -7.78 -6.86 -5.99
C ILE A 167 -6.34 -7.35 -6.09
N SER A 168 -5.48 -6.64 -6.83
CA SER A 168 -4.11 -7.10 -7.03
C SER A 168 -3.36 -7.14 -5.71
N ASP A 169 -2.58 -8.20 -5.52
CA ASP A 169 -1.65 -8.38 -4.40
C ASP A 169 -0.77 -7.16 -4.16
N VAL A 170 -0.35 -6.52 -5.26
CA VAL A 170 0.31 -5.22 -5.28
C VAL A 170 -0.31 -4.35 -6.36
N SER A 171 -0.62 -3.10 -6.03
CA SER A 171 -0.98 -2.04 -6.98
C SER A 171 0.04 -0.91 -6.90
N ALA A 172 0.41 -0.34 -8.04
CA ALA A 172 1.28 0.84 -8.11
C ALA A 172 0.45 2.07 -8.50
N TYR A 173 0.62 3.17 -7.79
CA TYR A 173 -0.09 4.43 -7.98
C TYR A 173 0.92 5.56 -8.15
N LEU A 174 0.77 6.33 -9.21
CA LEU A 174 1.47 7.59 -9.43
C LEU A 174 0.42 8.70 -9.48
N TYR A 175 0.43 9.62 -8.52
CA TYR A 175 -0.59 10.67 -8.46
C TYR A 175 -0.05 12.00 -7.95
N ASN A 176 -0.73 13.09 -8.31
CA ASN A 176 -0.39 14.43 -7.82
C ASN A 176 -0.83 14.56 -6.36
N LYS A 177 0.14 14.53 -5.44
CA LYS A 177 -0.10 14.56 -4.00
C LYS A 177 -0.38 15.97 -3.51
N SER A 178 0.26 16.99 -4.10
CA SER A 178 -0.07 18.39 -3.80
C SER A 178 -1.55 18.68 -4.07
N LYS A 179 -2.08 18.20 -5.20
CA LYS A 179 -3.49 18.34 -5.55
C LYS A 179 -4.41 17.62 -4.53
N GLU A 180 -4.10 16.37 -4.18
CA GLU A 180 -4.89 15.61 -3.18
C GLU A 180 -4.90 16.29 -1.80
N LEU A 181 -3.76 16.83 -1.34
CA LEU A 181 -3.70 17.54 -0.05
C LEU A 181 -4.41 18.90 -0.07
N ASN A 182 -4.58 19.52 -1.24
CA ASN A 182 -5.29 20.78 -1.40
C ASN A 182 -6.81 20.56 -1.47
N GLU A 183 -7.25 19.53 -2.21
CA GLU A 183 -8.66 19.36 -2.59
C GLU A 183 -9.43 18.36 -1.71
N VAL A 184 -8.75 17.33 -1.19
CA VAL A 184 -9.42 16.23 -0.47
C VAL A 184 -9.23 16.38 1.03
N LYS A 185 -7.98 16.32 1.51
CA LYS A 185 -7.69 16.40 2.94
C LYS A 185 -6.28 16.89 3.19
N ASN A 186 -6.16 18.04 3.85
CA ASN A 186 -4.87 18.54 4.27
C ASN A 186 -4.26 17.65 5.37
N LYS A 187 -3.01 17.24 5.18
CA LYS A 187 -2.21 16.44 6.12
C LYS A 187 -0.92 17.21 6.45
N PRO A 188 -0.92 18.09 7.47
CA PRO A 188 0.19 19.01 7.74
C PRO A 188 1.54 18.31 7.90
N TYR A 189 1.58 17.14 8.55
CA TYR A 189 2.80 16.35 8.75
C TYR A 189 3.50 15.94 7.45
N ILE A 190 2.76 15.74 6.35
CA ILE A 190 3.35 15.44 5.03
C ILE A 190 4.00 16.71 4.45
N ARG A 191 3.32 17.87 4.56
CA ARG A 191 3.86 19.15 4.09
C ARG A 191 5.09 19.57 4.88
N SER A 192 5.09 19.34 6.19
CA SER A 192 6.25 19.56 7.03
C SER A 192 7.44 18.74 6.54
N LEU A 193 7.24 17.46 6.19
CA LEU A 193 8.30 16.65 5.61
C LEU A 193 8.86 17.25 4.31
N TRP A 194 8.00 17.73 3.42
CA TRP A 194 8.42 18.36 2.16
C TRP A 194 9.19 19.67 2.35
N TYR A 195 8.84 20.44 3.39
CA TYR A 195 9.54 21.67 3.75
C TYR A 195 11.01 21.40 4.10
N TRP A 196 11.28 20.29 4.81
CA TRP A 196 12.63 19.92 5.24
C TRP A 196 13.44 19.10 4.23
N GLN A 197 12.88 18.76 3.06
CA GLN A 197 13.51 17.85 2.09
C GLN A 197 14.48 18.53 1.11
N LYS A 198 14.59 19.87 1.13
CA LYS A 198 15.58 20.62 0.33
C LYS A 198 16.16 21.76 1.17
N SER A 199 17.42 22.13 0.90
CA SER A 199 18.07 23.29 1.52
C SER A 199 17.26 24.57 1.34
N GLU A 200 17.49 25.53 2.24
CA GLU A 200 16.67 26.70 2.61
C GLU A 200 16.23 27.64 1.46
N LEU A 201 16.64 27.40 0.21
CA LEU A 201 16.40 28.29 -0.93
C LEU A 201 15.37 27.77 -1.95
N ASP A 202 14.88 26.53 -1.85
CA ASP A 202 13.95 25.94 -2.84
C ASP A 202 13.03 24.85 -2.23
N SER A 203 12.31 25.17 -1.15
CA SER A 203 11.36 24.20 -0.57
C SER A 203 10.31 23.75 -1.59
N TRP A 204 9.85 22.49 -1.52
CA TRP A 204 8.85 21.96 -2.44
C TRP A 204 7.44 22.54 -2.22
N ILE A 205 7.28 23.51 -1.32
CA ILE A 205 5.98 24.04 -0.91
C ILE A 205 5.21 24.70 -2.07
N ASN A 206 5.93 25.28 -3.02
CA ASN A 206 5.38 25.92 -4.23
C ASN A 206 5.50 25.04 -5.47
N THR A 207 5.85 23.76 -5.32
CA THR A 207 6.00 22.82 -6.43
C THR A 207 4.92 21.75 -6.38
N ASP A 208 4.46 21.31 -7.55
CA ASP A 208 3.64 20.11 -7.66
C ASP A 208 4.45 18.87 -7.24
N VAL A 209 4.12 18.32 -6.08
CA VAL A 209 4.71 17.08 -5.57
C VAL A 209 3.82 15.91 -5.95
N TRP A 210 4.45 14.89 -6.50
CA TRP A 210 3.82 13.63 -6.89
C TRP A 210 4.23 12.52 -5.94
N ARG A 211 3.33 11.56 -5.74
CA ARG A 211 3.58 10.35 -4.96
C ARG A 211 3.64 9.15 -5.88
N LEU A 212 4.65 8.31 -5.69
CA LEU A 212 4.66 6.94 -6.18
C LEU A 212 4.47 5.98 -5.01
N GLU A 213 3.36 5.26 -5.01
CA GLU A 213 2.90 4.41 -3.91
C GLU A 213 2.67 2.98 -4.39
N PHE A 214 3.10 2.01 -3.58
CA PHE A 214 2.79 0.60 -3.75
C PHE A 214 1.89 0.15 -2.62
N SER A 215 0.65 -0.21 -2.95
CA SER A 215 -0.29 -0.81 -2.01
C SER A 215 -0.19 -2.32 -2.08
N ILE A 216 0.20 -2.93 -0.96
CA ILE A 216 0.50 -4.35 -0.81
C ILE A 216 -0.56 -4.97 0.09
N LYS A 217 -1.18 -6.05 -0.38
CA LYS A 217 -2.21 -6.82 0.33
C LYS A 217 -1.83 -8.28 0.57
N ASN A 218 -0.83 -8.77 -0.17
CA ASN A 218 -0.34 -10.13 -0.01
C ASN A 218 0.75 -10.18 1.07
N HIS A 219 0.42 -10.85 2.18
CA HIS A 219 1.30 -11.03 3.34
C HIS A 219 2.39 -12.09 3.13
N LYS A 220 2.42 -12.78 1.99
CA LYS A 220 3.37 -13.87 1.68
C LYS A 220 4.49 -13.44 0.73
N LEU A 221 4.64 -12.15 0.48
CA LEU A 221 5.72 -11.66 -0.36
C LEU A 221 7.07 -11.84 0.34
N ASN A 222 8.03 -12.38 -0.40
CA ASN A 222 9.42 -12.48 0.02
C ASN A 222 10.27 -11.65 -0.96
N TYR A 223 11.28 -10.96 -0.45
CA TYR A 223 12.18 -10.14 -1.24
C TYR A 223 13.56 -10.79 -1.27
N TYR A 224 14.07 -11.04 -2.48
CA TYR A 224 15.36 -11.68 -2.65
C TYR A 224 16.46 -10.64 -2.62
N TYR A 225 17.39 -10.78 -1.68
CA TYR A 225 18.56 -9.92 -1.53
C TYR A 225 19.76 -10.56 -2.25
N PRO A 226 20.16 -10.07 -3.44
CA PRO A 226 21.14 -10.78 -4.26
C PRO A 226 22.52 -10.88 -3.62
N GLU A 227 22.91 -9.90 -2.80
CA GLU A 227 24.23 -9.84 -2.18
C GLU A 227 24.40 -10.90 -1.08
N THR A 228 23.32 -11.29 -0.39
CA THR A 228 23.35 -12.31 0.68
C THR A 228 22.78 -13.65 0.23
N GLY A 229 22.03 -13.69 -0.88
CA GLY A 229 21.31 -14.87 -1.35
C GLY A 229 20.06 -15.21 -0.52
N GLU A 230 19.64 -14.32 0.38
CA GLU A 230 18.55 -14.59 1.33
C GLU A 230 17.19 -14.05 0.86
N TYR A 231 16.13 -14.66 1.38
CA TYR A 231 14.77 -14.17 1.25
C TYR A 231 14.35 -13.42 2.52
N ILE A 232 14.04 -12.14 2.39
CA ILE A 232 13.49 -11.31 3.47
C ILE A 232 11.97 -11.39 3.40
N PRO A 233 11.28 -11.97 4.40
CA PRO A 233 9.83 -12.00 4.43
C PRO A 233 9.25 -10.61 4.69
N LEU A 234 8.11 -10.29 4.04
CA LEU A 234 7.36 -9.08 4.36
C LEU A 234 6.70 -9.22 5.75
N ASN A 235 7.36 -8.71 6.77
CA ASN A 235 6.85 -8.70 8.14
C ASN A 235 6.98 -7.31 8.78
N LEU A 236 6.39 -7.13 9.97
CA LEU A 236 6.38 -5.84 10.65
C LEU A 236 7.78 -5.33 10.97
N GLU A 237 8.68 -6.21 11.42
CA GLU A 237 10.05 -5.84 11.74
C GLU A 237 10.80 -5.29 10.50
N SER A 238 10.72 -5.99 9.37
CA SER A 238 11.34 -5.58 8.11
C SER A 238 10.80 -4.26 7.56
N VAL A 239 9.52 -3.95 7.82
CA VAL A 239 8.87 -2.73 7.33
C VAL A 239 9.19 -1.53 8.23
N LEU A 240 9.38 -1.75 9.52
CA LEU A 240 9.72 -0.70 10.46
C LEU A 240 11.19 -0.29 10.36
N LYS A 241 12.09 -1.22 10.02
CA LYS A 241 13.51 -0.94 9.72
C LYS A 241 13.65 -0.14 8.41
N TYR A 242 14.39 0.97 8.47
CA TYR A 242 14.49 1.91 7.35
C TYR A 242 15.14 1.28 6.11
N GLU A 243 16.27 0.62 6.30
CA GLU A 243 17.10 0.01 5.26
C GLU A 243 16.34 -1.12 4.56
N SER A 244 15.69 -1.98 5.35
CA SER A 244 14.84 -3.06 4.86
C SER A 244 13.63 -2.53 4.11
N ARG A 245 12.95 -1.49 4.62
CA ARG A 245 11.82 -0.84 3.94
C ARG A 245 12.23 -0.20 2.62
N GLU A 246 13.37 0.49 2.58
CA GLU A 246 13.93 1.08 1.38
C GLU A 246 14.25 -0.01 0.34
N PHE A 247 14.85 -1.12 0.76
CA PHE A 247 15.10 -2.27 -0.11
C PHE A 247 13.82 -2.90 -0.67
N ILE A 248 12.80 -3.11 0.18
CA ILE A 248 11.47 -3.61 -0.24
C ILE A 248 10.88 -2.71 -1.33
N TYR A 249 10.96 -1.39 -1.15
CA TYR A 249 10.47 -0.42 -2.13
C TYR A 249 11.21 -0.50 -3.46
N LYS A 250 12.53 -0.68 -3.45
CA LYS A 250 13.33 -0.89 -4.67
C LYS A 250 12.89 -2.13 -5.45
N CYS A 251 12.63 -3.22 -4.74
CA CYS A 251 12.12 -4.45 -5.34
C CYS A 251 10.74 -4.20 -5.99
N LEU A 252 9.85 -3.46 -5.31
CA LEU A 252 8.52 -3.10 -5.84
C LEU A 252 8.61 -2.24 -7.09
N MET A 253 9.53 -1.26 -7.11
CA MET A 253 9.82 -0.44 -8.29
C MET A 253 10.23 -1.29 -9.48
N ASN A 254 11.19 -2.20 -9.29
CA ASN A 254 11.75 -3.03 -10.36
C ASN A 254 10.74 -4.04 -10.93
N HIS A 255 9.77 -4.47 -10.13
CA HIS A 255 8.80 -5.46 -10.57
C HIS A 255 7.49 -4.81 -11.07
N TYR A 256 6.92 -3.90 -10.28
CA TYR A 256 5.58 -3.36 -10.51
C TYR A 256 5.58 -2.02 -11.26
N PHE A 257 6.67 -1.25 -11.24
CA PHE A 257 6.77 0.08 -11.88
C PHE A 257 8.02 0.24 -12.77
N TYR A 258 8.30 -0.77 -13.59
CA TYR A 258 9.49 -0.83 -14.45
C TYR A 258 9.18 -0.55 -15.92
N PHE A 259 9.97 0.33 -16.53
CA PHE A 259 9.74 0.88 -17.87
C PHE A 259 11.01 0.91 -18.70
N VAL A 260 10.85 0.75 -20.01
CA VAL A 260 11.93 0.82 -21.01
C VAL A 260 11.59 1.81 -22.12
N TYR A 261 12.61 2.40 -22.74
CA TYR A 261 12.44 3.25 -23.92
C TYR A 261 12.07 2.39 -25.12
N ASN A 262 11.00 2.76 -25.83
CA ASN A 262 10.64 2.08 -27.06
C ASN A 262 11.59 2.49 -28.18
N ASN A 263 12.47 1.57 -28.58
CA ASN A 263 13.39 1.73 -29.71
C ASN A 263 13.05 0.77 -30.87
N GLY A 264 11.81 0.26 -30.93
CA GLY A 264 11.34 -0.62 -31.99
C GLY A 264 11.83 -2.07 -31.92
N LYS A 265 12.69 -2.44 -30.95
CA LYS A 265 13.09 -3.83 -30.76
C LYS A 265 11.89 -4.71 -30.42
N GLU A 266 11.89 -5.94 -30.92
CA GLU A 266 10.80 -6.90 -30.68
C GLU A 266 10.66 -7.30 -29.21
N LYS A 267 11.79 -7.57 -28.53
CA LYS A 267 11.82 -7.97 -27.11
C LYS A 267 12.06 -6.77 -26.21
N LYS A 268 11.06 -6.42 -25.38
CA LYS A 268 11.15 -5.33 -24.40
C LYS A 268 12.33 -5.47 -23.42
N SER A 269 12.74 -6.69 -23.08
CA SER A 269 13.89 -6.95 -22.18
C SER A 269 15.24 -6.50 -22.75
N ARG A 270 15.33 -6.26 -24.07
CA ARG A 270 16.55 -5.77 -24.76
C ARG A 270 16.54 -4.24 -24.95
N MET A 271 15.52 -3.57 -24.44
CA MET A 271 15.37 -2.12 -24.51
C MET A 271 16.02 -1.47 -23.29
N LYS A 272 16.48 -0.22 -23.46
CA LYS A 272 17.12 0.52 -22.38
C LYS A 272 16.09 0.92 -21.31
N THR A 273 16.40 0.66 -20.05
CA THR A 273 15.60 1.09 -18.90
C THR A 273 15.39 2.61 -18.88
N VAL A 274 14.19 3.05 -18.52
CA VAL A 274 13.89 4.45 -18.18
C VAL A 274 14.31 4.69 -16.73
N PRO A 275 15.31 5.52 -16.45
CA PRO A 275 15.71 5.79 -15.08
C PRO A 275 14.70 6.76 -14.44
N LEU A 276 13.85 6.26 -13.55
CA LEU A 276 12.79 7.05 -12.91
C LEU A 276 13.23 7.65 -11.58
N LEU A 277 13.75 6.84 -10.66
CA LEU A 277 14.28 7.30 -9.37
C LEU A 277 15.74 6.86 -9.23
N ASN A 278 16.52 7.58 -8.42
CA ASN A 278 17.87 7.17 -8.05
C ASN A 278 17.76 6.06 -6.99
N LEU A 279 17.66 4.83 -7.46
CA LEU A 279 17.64 3.63 -6.61
C LEU A 279 18.81 2.75 -7.04
N GLU A 280 19.89 2.76 -6.26
CA GLU A 280 21.04 1.84 -6.40
C GLU A 280 20.71 0.48 -5.77
N ASN A 281 21.42 -0.58 -6.18
CA ASN A 281 21.28 -1.97 -5.70
C ASN A 281 19.82 -2.48 -5.76
N ILE A 282 19.37 -2.74 -6.98
CA ILE A 282 18.00 -3.18 -7.24
C ILE A 282 17.89 -4.69 -6.97
N GLY A 283 17.16 -5.08 -5.93
CA GLY A 283 16.79 -6.46 -5.65
C GLY A 283 15.63 -6.97 -6.52
N GLU A 284 15.36 -8.27 -6.44
CA GLU A 284 14.25 -8.92 -7.15
C GLU A 284 13.12 -9.33 -6.18
N ILE A 285 11.88 -9.31 -6.66
CA ILE A 285 10.75 -9.87 -5.92
C ILE A 285 10.61 -11.33 -6.26
N HIS A 286 10.53 -12.18 -5.24
CA HIS A 286 10.14 -13.57 -5.39
C HIS A 286 8.80 -13.84 -4.71
N ILE A 287 7.86 -14.37 -5.48
CA ILE A 287 6.57 -14.81 -4.94
C ILE A 287 6.65 -16.35 -4.85
N PRO A 288 6.80 -16.93 -3.64
CA PRO A 288 6.83 -18.39 -3.50
C PRO A 288 5.52 -19.01 -4.02
N LYS A 289 5.62 -20.03 -4.88
CA LYS A 289 4.47 -20.82 -5.35
C LYS A 289 3.91 -21.66 -4.19
N ALA A 290 2.65 -21.48 -3.81
CA ALA A 290 2.02 -22.26 -2.72
C ALA A 290 1.22 -23.49 -3.23
N GLY A 291 1.31 -24.62 -2.52
CA GLY A 291 0.57 -25.89 -2.74
C GLY A 291 -0.90 -25.92 -2.23
N LYS A 292 -1.57 -27.09 -2.43
CA LYS A 292 -3.03 -27.37 -2.60
C LYS A 292 -4.00 -27.29 -1.37
N GLU A 293 -5.30 -27.10 -1.73
CA GLU A 293 -6.64 -27.28 -1.06
C GLU A 293 -7.15 -26.35 0.08
N SER A 294 -8.39 -25.79 -0.09
CA SER A 294 -9.07 -24.94 0.90
C SER A 294 -10.37 -25.52 1.40
N ASN A 295 -10.53 -25.37 2.72
CA ASN A 295 -11.78 -25.59 3.42
C ASN A 295 -12.73 -24.37 3.33
N ARG A 296 -14.01 -24.61 3.64
CA ARG A 296 -15.09 -23.58 3.72
C ARG A 296 -14.74 -22.41 4.65
N MET A 297 -13.87 -22.67 5.63
CA MET A 297 -13.38 -21.74 6.65
C MET A 297 -12.23 -20.83 6.21
N GLN A 298 -11.76 -20.93 4.99
CA GLN A 298 -10.84 -19.94 4.43
C GLN A 298 -11.57 -19.08 3.38
N LYS A 299 -12.68 -19.60 2.82
CA LYS A 299 -13.53 -18.93 1.81
C LYS A 299 -14.25 -17.72 2.38
N ILE A 300 -14.78 -17.84 3.60
CA ILE A 300 -15.54 -16.73 4.19
C ILE A 300 -14.56 -15.67 4.76
N PHE A 301 -13.35 -16.02 5.23
CA PHE A 301 -12.38 -15.10 5.87
C PHE A 301 -11.91 -14.00 4.92
N ILE A 302 -11.74 -14.36 3.65
CA ILE A 302 -11.29 -13.43 2.62
C ILE A 302 -12.41 -12.49 2.19
N THR A 303 -13.63 -12.99 2.01
CA THR A 303 -14.82 -12.14 1.82
C THR A 303 -14.95 -11.13 2.96
N MET A 304 -14.57 -11.53 4.17
CA MET A 304 -14.61 -10.65 5.31
C MET A 304 -13.55 -9.56 5.31
N PHE A 305 -12.31 -9.92 4.98
CA PHE A 305 -11.20 -8.98 4.95
C PHE A 305 -11.35 -7.89 3.88
N GLU A 306 -11.94 -8.23 2.74
CA GLU A 306 -12.22 -7.29 1.64
C GLU A 306 -13.24 -6.22 2.05
N GLU A 307 -14.28 -6.64 2.76
CA GLU A 307 -15.37 -5.77 3.16
C GLU A 307 -14.91 -4.76 4.23
N PHE A 308 -14.07 -5.16 5.18
CA PHE A 308 -13.47 -4.25 6.17
C PHE A 308 -12.60 -3.14 5.53
N ASN A 309 -11.79 -3.50 4.52
CA ASN A 309 -10.93 -2.54 3.83
C ASN A 309 -11.74 -1.58 2.94
N ASN A 310 -12.83 -2.07 2.36
CA ASN A 310 -13.73 -1.26 1.56
C ASN A 310 -14.52 -0.28 2.46
N GLU A 311 -15.09 -0.71 3.58
CA GLU A 311 -15.78 0.17 4.53
C GLU A 311 -14.92 1.35 5.00
N ASN A 312 -13.62 1.11 5.21
CA ASN A 312 -12.65 2.14 5.58
C ASN A 312 -12.27 3.11 4.44
N ARG A 313 -12.47 2.72 3.17
CA ARG A 313 -12.26 3.58 1.98
C ARG A 313 -13.55 4.28 1.53
N PHE A 314 -14.72 3.71 1.82
CA PHE A 314 -16.04 4.13 1.32
C PHE A 314 -16.68 5.33 2.03
N LYS A 315 -15.93 6.05 2.88
CA LYS A 315 -16.24 7.47 3.10
C LYS A 315 -15.93 8.35 1.89
N ASP A 316 -15.27 7.83 0.85
CA ASP A 316 -15.26 8.44 -0.48
C ASP A 316 -15.55 7.45 -1.62
N ARG A 317 -16.37 7.95 -2.56
CA ARG A 317 -17.29 7.26 -3.48
C ARG A 317 -16.67 6.23 -4.47
N LEU A 318 -17.41 5.12 -4.62
CA LEU A 318 -17.62 4.29 -5.85
C LEU A 318 -16.60 3.18 -6.24
N LYS A 319 -16.84 2.00 -5.65
CA LYS A 319 -17.21 0.68 -6.22
C LYS A 319 -16.37 -0.06 -7.31
N ASP A 320 -16.19 -1.36 -7.03
CA ASP A 320 -16.33 -2.51 -7.95
C ASP A 320 -15.20 -3.02 -8.85
N SER A 321 -13.98 -3.17 -8.35
CA SER A 321 -13.07 -4.16 -8.99
C SER A 321 -12.09 -4.81 -8.01
N ALA A 322 -12.41 -4.75 -6.72
CA ALA A 322 -11.50 -4.99 -5.60
C ALA A 322 -11.76 -6.28 -4.83
N ALA A 323 -12.81 -7.00 -5.21
CA ALA A 323 -13.13 -8.34 -4.73
C ALA A 323 -13.01 -9.39 -5.85
N ASP A 324 -13.10 -9.01 -7.13
CA ASP A 324 -13.24 -9.96 -8.24
C ASP A 324 -11.99 -10.80 -8.63
N GLN A 325 -10.76 -10.31 -8.53
CA GLN A 325 -9.52 -11.12 -8.73
C GLN A 325 -9.17 -11.88 -7.46
N ILE A 326 -9.37 -11.33 -6.26
CA ILE A 326 -9.09 -12.07 -5.03
C ILE A 326 -10.03 -13.30 -4.98
N LEU A 327 -11.28 -13.16 -5.45
CA LEU A 327 -12.20 -14.26 -5.71
C LEU A 327 -11.68 -15.25 -6.78
N LYS A 328 -11.10 -14.78 -7.89
CA LYS A 328 -10.50 -15.66 -8.93
C LYS A 328 -9.25 -16.40 -8.45
N ASP A 329 -8.40 -15.74 -7.66
CA ASP A 329 -7.14 -16.30 -7.16
C ASP A 329 -7.41 -17.34 -6.06
N TYR A 330 -8.46 -17.15 -5.29
CA TYR A 330 -8.93 -18.11 -4.31
C TYR A 330 -9.66 -19.32 -4.94
N VAL A 331 -10.44 -19.12 -6.00
CA VAL A 331 -11.07 -20.20 -6.80
C VAL A 331 -10.01 -21.09 -7.45
N SER A 332 -8.95 -20.48 -7.97
CA SER A 332 -7.82 -21.15 -8.61
C SER A 332 -6.96 -21.95 -7.61
N LYS A 333 -6.61 -21.33 -6.48
CA LYS A 333 -5.72 -21.93 -5.45
C LYS A 333 -6.25 -23.21 -4.82
N TYR A 334 -7.56 -23.43 -4.89
CA TYR A 334 -8.23 -24.48 -4.13
C TYR A 334 -9.21 -25.33 -4.95
N GLY A 335 -9.10 -25.30 -6.28
CA GLY A 335 -9.80 -26.21 -7.17
C GLY A 335 -11.31 -25.99 -7.28
N LEU A 336 -11.81 -24.75 -7.16
CA LEU A 336 -13.25 -24.45 -7.08
C LEU A 336 -13.86 -23.96 -8.40
N SER A 337 -13.09 -24.04 -9.49
CA SER A 337 -13.43 -23.46 -10.80
C SER A 337 -14.78 -23.95 -11.33
N GLY A 338 -15.06 -25.26 -11.24
CA GLY A 338 -16.31 -25.86 -11.72
C GLY A 338 -17.55 -25.45 -10.92
N TRP A 339 -17.42 -25.29 -9.60
CA TRP A 339 -18.51 -24.82 -8.73
C TRP A 339 -18.82 -23.34 -8.99
N HIS A 340 -17.79 -22.50 -9.16
CA HIS A 340 -17.95 -21.08 -9.46
C HIS A 340 -18.64 -20.84 -10.82
N LEU A 341 -18.33 -21.66 -11.83
CA LEU A 341 -18.91 -21.56 -13.18
C LEU A 341 -20.43 -21.86 -13.20
N LYS A 342 -20.86 -22.96 -12.59
CA LYS A 342 -22.31 -23.32 -12.50
C LYS A 342 -23.13 -22.25 -11.80
N ARG A 343 -22.59 -21.67 -10.73
CA ARG A 343 -23.26 -20.61 -9.95
C ARG A 343 -23.43 -19.31 -10.74
N THR A 344 -22.43 -18.92 -11.52
CA THR A 344 -22.50 -17.70 -12.36
C THR A 344 -23.44 -17.85 -13.55
N GLN A 345 -23.56 -19.05 -14.13
CA GLN A 345 -24.53 -19.33 -15.19
C GLN A 345 -25.99 -19.36 -14.69
N SER A 346 -26.24 -19.91 -13.50
CA SER A 346 -27.60 -19.92 -12.90
C SER A 346 -28.16 -18.53 -12.59
N LYS A 347 -27.29 -17.51 -12.45
CA LYS A 347 -27.63 -16.11 -12.19
C LYS A 347 -27.88 -15.28 -13.46
N LYS A 348 -27.56 -15.80 -14.65
CA LYS A 348 -27.78 -15.13 -15.94
C LYS A 348 -29.06 -15.57 -16.64
N ASN A 349 -29.60 -16.73 -16.27
CA ASN A 349 -30.84 -17.30 -16.79
C ASN A 349 -32.05 -17.08 -15.87
N LYS A 350 -31.91 -16.14 -14.93
CA LYS A 350 -32.95 -15.55 -14.08
C LYS A 350 -32.75 -14.05 -14.14
#